data_AF-A0A4U6VRB8-F1
#
_entry.id   AF-A0A4U6VRB8-F1
#
_cell.length_a   1.000
_cell.length_b   1.000
_cell.length_c   1.000
_cell.angle_alpha   90.00
_cell.angle_beta   90.00
_cell.angle_gamma   90.00
#
_symmetry.space_group_name_H-M   'P 1'
#
loop_
_entity.id
_entity.type
_entity.pdbx_description
1 polymer ?
#
loop_
_entity_poly.entity_id
_entity_poly.type
_entity_poly.pdbx_seq_one_letter_code
_entity_poly.pdbx_strand_id
1 'polypeptide(L)'
;MPCALRRLFAMIIVFCEYTNIRGLCDKHFESMAEDYRQTHGSCRLVLQLVLKDIADIVRSMGKDMRSYGLPELDESDDKSRDYYRELIEERKIGFKEENLGIIDTLNAEQRAGFHEILDHVVTN
;
A
#
# COMPACT_ATOMS: atom_id res chain seq x y z
N MET A 1 -6.05 3.14 -8.83
CA MET A 1 -6.74 2.52 -7.66
C MET A 1 -6.25 1.08 -7.42
N PRO A 2 -4.94 0.80 -7.25
CA PRO A 2 -4.44 -0.57 -7.38
C PRO A 2 -4.55 -1.40 -6.10
N CYS A 3 -4.39 -0.78 -4.92
CA CYS A 3 -4.58 -1.42 -3.62
C CYS A 3 -6.00 -1.98 -3.43
N ALA A 4 -7.04 -1.20 -3.77
CA ALA A 4 -8.42 -1.66 -3.70
C ALA A 4 -8.68 -2.88 -4.60
N LEU A 5 -8.04 -2.93 -5.77
CA LEU A 5 -8.15 -4.05 -6.71
C LEU A 5 -7.45 -5.31 -6.17
N ARG A 6 -6.27 -5.18 -5.55
CA ARG A 6 -5.59 -6.28 -4.85
C ARG A 6 -6.45 -6.85 -3.71
N ARG A 7 -7.10 -5.97 -2.93
CA ARG A 7 -8.05 -6.39 -1.88
C ARG A 7 -9.27 -7.11 -2.45
N LEU A 8 -9.86 -6.61 -3.53
CA LEU A 8 -10.98 -7.28 -4.20
C LEU A 8 -10.57 -8.66 -4.73
N PHE A 9 -9.41 -8.76 -5.37
CA PHE A 9 -8.86 -10.04 -5.84
C PHE A 9 -8.70 -11.03 -4.69
N ALA A 10 -8.11 -10.61 -3.57
CA ALA A 10 -7.96 -11.43 -2.37
C ALA A 10 -9.32 -11.91 -1.82
N MET A 11 -10.35 -11.04 -1.82
CA MET A 11 -11.70 -11.42 -1.42
C MET A 11 -12.30 -12.48 -2.37
N ILE A 12 -12.12 -12.33 -3.68
CA ILE A 12 -12.62 -13.29 -4.66
C ILE A 12 -11.98 -14.66 -4.45
N ILE A 13 -10.66 -14.74 -4.31
CA ILE A 13 -10.00 -16.06 -4.16
C ILE A 13 -10.32 -16.73 -2.82
N VAL A 14 -10.58 -15.96 -1.75
CA VAL A 14 -10.89 -16.51 -0.42
C VAL A 14 -12.35 -16.94 -0.30
N PHE A 15 -13.29 -16.17 -0.86
CA PHE A 15 -14.72 -16.38 -0.63
C PHE A 15 -15.47 -16.93 -1.84
N CYS A 16 -14.91 -16.86 -3.05
CA CYS A 16 -15.54 -17.41 -4.24
C CYS A 16 -14.88 -18.74 -4.61
N GLU A 17 -15.69 -19.73 -5.01
CA GLU A 17 -15.24 -21.00 -5.60
C GLU A 17 -14.77 -20.78 -7.05
N TYR A 18 -13.84 -19.84 -7.25
CA TYR A 18 -13.34 -19.49 -8.58
C TYR A 18 -12.26 -20.49 -9.02
N THR A 19 -12.51 -21.18 -10.12
CA THR A 19 -11.66 -22.31 -10.57
C THR A 19 -10.40 -21.87 -11.33
N ASN A 20 -10.40 -20.69 -11.97
CA ASN A 20 -9.26 -20.23 -12.78
C ASN A 20 -8.54 -19.02 -12.17
N ILE A 21 -8.13 -19.13 -10.91
CA ILE A 21 -7.47 -18.03 -10.16
C ILE A 21 -6.28 -17.46 -10.91
N ARG A 22 -5.47 -18.31 -11.56
CA ARG A 22 -4.32 -17.88 -12.35
C ARG A 22 -4.73 -17.01 -13.55
N GLY A 23 -5.73 -17.43 -14.33
CA GLY A 23 -6.23 -16.62 -15.45
C GLY A 23 -6.84 -15.29 -15.01
N LEU A 24 -7.48 -15.24 -13.84
CA LEU A 24 -7.97 -13.99 -13.25
C LEU A 24 -6.81 -13.07 -12.84
N CYS A 25 -5.77 -13.64 -12.21
CA CYS A 25 -4.58 -12.92 -11.83
C CYS A 25 -3.89 -12.32 -13.05
N ASP A 26 -3.61 -13.13 -14.08
CA ASP A 26 -2.93 -12.69 -15.30
C ASP A 26 -3.71 -11.59 -16.03
N LYS A 27 -5.04 -11.70 -16.09
CA LYS A 27 -5.91 -10.71 -16.74
C LYS A 27 -5.88 -9.33 -16.05
N HIS A 28 -5.77 -9.31 -14.72
CA HIS A 28 -5.86 -8.08 -13.93
C HIS A 28 -4.54 -7.63 -13.32
N PHE A 29 -3.44 -8.35 -13.58
CA PHE A 29 -2.13 -8.10 -13.00
C PHE A 29 -1.65 -6.66 -13.25
N GLU A 30 -1.71 -6.19 -14.49
CA GLU A 30 -1.28 -4.83 -14.84
C GLU A 30 -2.03 -3.74 -14.07
N SER A 31 -3.33 -3.93 -13.87
CA SER A 31 -4.15 -3.00 -13.08
C SER A 31 -3.84 -3.07 -11.59
N MET A 32 -3.51 -4.25 -11.06
CA MET A 32 -3.11 -4.44 -9.65
C MET A 32 -1.70 -3.90 -9.36
N ALA A 33 -0.85 -3.85 -10.40
CA ALA A 33 0.54 -3.46 -10.34
C ALA A 33 0.81 -1.98 -10.65
N GLU A 34 -0.21 -1.23 -11.07
CA GLU A 34 -0.09 0.12 -11.65
C GLU A 34 0.75 1.09 -10.78
N ASP A 35 0.53 1.10 -9.46
CA ASP A 35 1.25 1.98 -8.53
C ASP A 35 2.71 1.55 -8.31
N TYR A 36 2.96 0.24 -8.29
CA TYR A 36 4.33 -0.27 -8.18
C TYR A 36 5.13 -0.05 -9.46
N ARG A 37 4.51 -0.13 -10.64
CA ARG A 37 5.19 0.14 -11.92
C ARG A 37 5.61 1.59 -12.09
N GLN A 38 4.86 2.53 -11.55
CA GLN A 38 5.23 3.95 -11.58
C GLN A 38 6.50 4.24 -10.76
N THR A 39 6.76 3.42 -9.73
CA THR A 39 7.88 3.62 -8.80
C THR A 39 9.07 2.70 -9.10
N HIS A 40 8.85 1.55 -9.76
CA HIS A 40 9.84 0.49 -9.93
C HIS A 40 9.93 0.02 -11.39
N GLY A 41 11.14 0.04 -11.95
CA GLY A 41 11.38 -0.35 -13.36
C GLY A 41 11.49 -1.85 -13.63
N SER A 42 11.64 -2.71 -12.61
CA SER A 42 11.83 -4.15 -12.78
C SER A 42 10.52 -4.93 -12.69
N CYS A 43 10.12 -5.60 -13.78
CA CYS A 43 8.91 -6.44 -13.82
C CYS A 43 8.89 -7.53 -12.73
N ARG A 44 10.05 -8.12 -12.41
CA ARG A 44 10.15 -9.17 -11.38
C ARG A 44 9.87 -8.63 -9.98
N LEU A 45 10.39 -7.44 -9.66
CA LEU A 45 10.17 -6.79 -8.37
C LEU A 45 8.70 -6.40 -8.20
N VAL A 46 8.10 -5.85 -9.25
CA VAL A 46 6.68 -5.47 -9.25
C VAL A 46 5.78 -6.67 -8.99
N LEU A 47 6.05 -7.81 -9.64
CA LEU A 47 5.32 -9.06 -9.41
C LEU A 47 5.40 -9.51 -7.95
N GLN A 48 6.59 -9.51 -7.36
CA GLN A 48 6.78 -9.90 -5.96
C GLN A 48 6.05 -8.97 -4.98
N LEU A 49 6.03 -7.66 -5.24
CA LEU A 49 5.30 -6.70 -4.41
C LEU A 49 3.78 -6.90 -4.45
N VAL A 50 3.23 -7.11 -5.64
CA VAL A 50 1.79 -7.39 -5.81
C VAL A 50 1.40 -8.68 -5.11
N LEU A 51 2.18 -9.75 -5.31
CA LEU A 51 1.91 -11.04 -4.70
C LEU A 51 2.05 -10.98 -3.17
N LYS A 52 3.02 -10.24 -2.64
CA LYS A 52 3.23 -10.08 -1.20
C LYS A 52 2.04 -9.36 -0.54
N ASP A 53 1.57 -8.28 -1.16
CA ASP A 53 0.41 -7.53 -0.66
C ASP A 53 -0.86 -8.39 -0.66
N ILE A 54 -1.09 -9.17 -1.72
CA ILE A 54 -2.19 -10.14 -1.77
C ILE A 54 -2.01 -11.21 -0.68
N ALA A 55 -0.80 -11.74 -0.49
CA ALA A 55 -0.51 -12.73 0.54
C ALA A 55 -0.80 -12.21 1.96
N ASP A 56 -0.43 -10.96 2.24
CA ASP A 56 -0.72 -10.30 3.52
C ASP A 56 -2.22 -10.21 3.78
N ILE A 57 -2.98 -9.78 2.77
CA ILE A 57 -4.44 -9.66 2.85
C ILE A 57 -5.06 -11.05 3.08
N VAL A 58 -4.65 -12.07 2.31
CA VAL A 58 -5.12 -13.46 2.47
C VAL A 58 -4.80 -14.02 3.85
N ARG A 59 -3.57 -13.76 4.34
CA ARG A 59 -3.12 -14.17 5.68
C ARG A 59 -3.88 -13.47 6.79
N SER A 60 -4.24 -12.19 6.62
CA SER A 60 -5.10 -11.46 7.56
C SER A 60 -6.49 -12.09 7.71
N MET A 61 -6.95 -12.83 6.68
CA MET A 61 -8.19 -13.61 6.69
C MET A 61 -8.00 -15.06 7.19
N GLY A 62 -6.81 -15.41 7.72
CA GLY A 62 -6.52 -16.74 8.25
C GLY A 62 -6.35 -17.82 7.17
N LYS A 63 -6.03 -17.43 5.93
CA LYS A 63 -5.80 -18.35 4.81
C LYS A 63 -4.36 -18.29 4.36
N ASP A 64 -3.90 -19.34 3.67
CA ASP A 64 -2.58 -19.38 3.04
C ASP A 64 -2.71 -19.11 1.54
N MET A 65 -1.92 -18.18 1.00
CA MET A 65 -1.93 -17.88 -0.43
C MET A 65 -1.50 -19.10 -1.27
N ARG A 66 -0.67 -19.99 -0.73
CA ARG A 66 -0.17 -21.19 -1.40
C ARG A 66 -1.29 -22.16 -1.81
N SER A 67 -2.46 -22.09 -1.17
CA SER A 67 -3.60 -22.94 -1.52
C SER A 67 -4.28 -22.56 -2.83
N TYR A 68 -3.96 -21.41 -3.43
CA TYR A 68 -4.67 -20.86 -4.59
C TYR A 68 -3.91 -20.99 -5.92
N GLY A 69 -2.79 -21.72 -5.95
CA GLY A 69 -2.04 -22.00 -7.19
C GLY A 69 -1.38 -20.75 -7.82
N LEU A 70 -1.12 -19.72 -7.02
CA LEU A 70 -0.43 -18.49 -7.44
C LEU A 70 1.10 -18.70 -7.40
N PRO A 71 1.89 -17.91 -8.16
CA PRO A 71 3.35 -18.01 -8.18
C PRO A 71 3.94 -17.84 -6.77
N GLU A 72 5.00 -18.59 -6.47
CA GLU A 72 5.66 -18.50 -5.17
C GLU A 72 6.33 -17.14 -4.95
N LEU A 73 6.21 -16.65 -3.72
CA LEU A 73 6.96 -15.51 -3.25
C LEU A 73 8.42 -15.91 -3.06
N ASP A 74 9.33 -15.08 -3.54
CA ASP A 74 10.74 -15.18 -3.22
C ASP A 74 10.92 -14.70 -1.77
N GLU A 75 10.97 -15.64 -0.83
CA GLU A 75 11.08 -15.35 0.62
C GLU A 75 12.40 -14.68 1.01
N SER A 76 13.32 -14.46 0.06
CA SER A 76 14.59 -13.78 0.30
C SER A 76 14.44 -12.25 0.46
N ASP A 77 13.33 -11.64 0.02
CA ASP A 77 13.11 -10.18 0.13
C ASP A 77 12.37 -9.80 1.43
N ASP A 78 13.18 -9.88 2.47
CA ASP A 78 13.16 -9.20 3.77
C ASP A 78 11.83 -8.63 4.32
N LYS A 79 11.51 -9.10 5.52
CA LYS A 79 10.39 -8.66 6.37
C LYS A 79 10.52 -7.20 6.82
N SER A 80 11.68 -6.56 6.62
CA SER A 80 11.94 -5.17 7.02
C SER A 80 11.16 -4.12 6.23
N ARG A 81 10.92 -4.36 4.93
CA ARG A 81 10.29 -3.38 4.04
C ARG A 81 8.80 -3.16 4.33
N ASP A 82 8.15 -4.17 4.89
CA ASP A 82 6.72 -4.19 5.17
C ASP A 82 6.35 -3.40 6.43
N TYR A 83 7.23 -3.44 7.45
CA TYR A 83 7.05 -2.73 8.71
C TYR A 83 6.95 -1.21 8.53
N TYR A 84 7.54 -0.68 7.46
CA TYR A 84 7.57 0.75 7.15
C TYR A 84 6.75 1.12 5.92
N ARG A 85 5.96 0.22 5.33
CA ARG A 85 5.21 0.52 4.11
C ARG A 85 4.31 1.76 4.28
N GLU A 86 3.53 1.82 5.36
CA GLU A 86 2.68 2.97 5.66
C GLU A 86 3.49 4.26 5.84
N LEU A 87 4.62 4.20 6.55
CA LEU A 87 5.52 5.34 6.76
C LEU A 87 6.22 5.81 5.46
N ILE A 88 6.54 4.87 4.57
CA ILE A 88 7.13 5.17 3.25
C ILE A 88 6.08 5.82 2.35
N GLU A 89 4.85 5.30 2.34
CA GLU A 89 3.76 5.87 1.55
C GLU A 89 3.34 7.24 2.08
N GLU A 90 3.29 7.45 3.41
CA GLU A 90 3.01 8.74 4.03
C GLU A 90 4.11 9.76 3.70
N ARG A 91 5.39 9.35 3.75
CA ARG A 91 6.51 10.21 3.33
C ARG A 91 6.45 10.59 1.84
N LYS A 92 5.87 9.74 0.99
CA LYS A 92 5.68 10.02 -0.45
C LYS A 92 4.52 10.96 -0.73
N ILE A 93 3.63 11.22 0.23
CA ILE A 93 2.60 12.24 0.08
C ILE A 93 3.31 13.58 -0.04
N GLY A 94 3.40 14.07 -1.27
CA GLY A 94 4.04 15.34 -1.57
C GLY A 94 3.34 16.47 -0.82
N PHE A 95 4.14 17.37 -0.25
CA PHE A 95 3.63 18.62 0.28
C PHE A 95 3.24 19.53 -0.87
N LYS A 96 1.99 19.98 -0.87
CA LYS A 96 1.54 21.02 -1.79
C LYS A 96 1.58 22.37 -1.10
N GLU A 97 2.11 23.38 -1.78
CA GLU A 97 2.24 24.74 -1.26
C GLU A 97 0.87 25.35 -0.87
N GLU A 98 -0.21 24.93 -1.55
CA GLU A 98 -1.61 25.27 -1.20
C GLU A 98 -2.04 24.83 0.21
N ASN A 99 -1.40 23.80 0.79
CA ASN A 99 -1.71 23.35 2.15
C ASN A 99 -1.24 24.36 3.22
N LEU A 100 -0.26 25.22 2.91
CA LEU A 100 0.19 26.29 3.82
C LEU A 100 -0.85 27.37 3.99
N GLY A 101 -1.70 27.60 2.97
CA GLY A 101 -2.76 28.61 3.02
C GLY A 101 -3.79 28.34 4.12
N ILE A 102 -3.89 27.11 4.62
CA ILE A 102 -4.79 26.77 5.74
C ILE A 102 -4.35 27.49 7.03
N ILE A 103 -3.05 27.71 7.22
CA ILE A 103 -2.52 28.42 8.40
C ILE A 103 -3.12 29.83 8.48
N ASP A 104 -3.33 30.48 7.34
CA ASP A 104 -3.91 31.83 7.25
C ASP A 104 -5.41 31.87 7.55
N THR A 105 -6.08 30.72 7.55
CA THR A 105 -7.52 30.60 7.89
C THR A 105 -7.78 30.27 9.37
N LEU A 106 -6.73 30.00 10.16
CA LEU A 106 -6.85 29.68 11.57
C LEU A 106 -7.32 30.88 12.40
N ASN A 107 -8.22 30.64 13.35
CA ASN A 107 -8.56 31.64 14.36
C ASN A 107 -7.44 31.80 15.41
N ALA A 108 -7.56 32.81 16.29
CA ALA A 108 -6.51 33.16 17.24
C ALA A 108 -6.14 32.02 18.20
N GLU A 109 -7.12 31.25 18.70
CA GLU A 109 -6.89 30.13 19.62
C GLU A 109 -6.25 28.94 18.89
N GLN A 110 -6.72 28.63 17.68
CA GLN A 110 -6.16 27.56 16.85
C GLN A 110 -4.72 27.87 16.43
N ARG A 111 -4.42 29.12 16.10
CA ARG A 111 -3.06 29.55 15.73
C ARG A 111 -2.11 29.49 16.92
N ALA A 112 -2.58 29.84 18.12
CA ALA A 112 -1.81 29.71 19.34
C ALA A 112 -1.44 28.24 19.62
N GLY A 113 -2.42 27.34 19.59
CA GLY A 113 -2.18 25.91 19.78
C GLY A 113 -1.31 25.28 18.68
N PHE A 114 -1.48 25.71 17.43
CA PHE A 114 -0.61 25.27 16.32
C PHE A 114 0.85 25.64 16.54
N HIS A 115 1.14 26.90 16.93
CA HIS A 115 2.51 27.33 17.20
C HIS A 115 3.12 26.61 18.40
N GLU A 116 2.36 26.37 19.47
CA GLU A 116 2.85 25.64 20.66
C GLU A 116 3.27 24.21 20.31
N ILE A 117 2.47 23.50 19.51
CA ILE A 117 2.80 22.16 19.04
C ILE A 117 4.03 22.19 18.12
N LEU A 118 4.07 23.14 17.17
CA LEU A 118 5.16 23.26 16.21
C LEU A 118 6.48 23.57 16.91
N ASP A 119 6.48 24.49 17.86
CA ASP A 119 7.65 24.86 18.65
C ASP A 119 8.20 23.65 19.40
N HIS A 120 7.33 22.86 20.04
CA HIS A 120 7.72 21.66 20.77
C HIS A 120 8.31 20.56 19.85
N VAL A 121 7.86 20.47 18.60
CA VAL A 121 8.39 19.51 17.61
C VAL A 121 9.74 19.95 17.04
N VAL A 122 9.97 21.25 16.88
CA VAL A 122 11.19 21.79 16.25
C VAL A 122 12.33 22.00 17.27
N THR A 123 12.02 22.19 18.55
CA THR A 123 13.01 22.44 19.61
C THR A 123 13.54 21.19 20.32
N ASN A 124 13.10 19.99 19.92
CA ASN A 124 13.56 18.69 20.44
C ASN A 124 14.49 17.99 19.44
#